data_AF-A0A7X8QW86-F1
#
_entry.id   AF-A0A7X8QW86-F1
#
_cell.length_a   1.000
_cell.length_b   1.000
_cell.length_c   1.000
_cell.angle_alpha   90.00
_cell.angle_beta   90.00
_cell.angle_gamma   90.00
#
_symmetry.space_group_name_H-M   'P 1'
#
loop_
_entity.id
_entity.type
_entity.pdbx_description
1 polymer ?
#
loop_
_entity_poly.entity_id
_entity_poly.type
_entity_poly.pdbx_seq_one_letter_code
_entity_poly.pdbx_strand_id
1 'polypeptide(L)'
;MALCSSIWSKACSLFNLKENELRPDQDFSEEYLIQQAHDELRQAQNLFAHLEETDMVDYAIYKIKAAEKHYDYLLKRIKQKEGNTLRG
;
A
#
# COMPACT_ATOMS: atom_id res chain seq x y z
N MET A 1 26.32 16.62 22.35
CA MET A 1 25.40 16.32 21.24
C MET A 1 25.26 14.80 21.09
N ALA A 2 24.71 14.08 22.08
CA ALA A 2 24.62 12.60 22.03
C ALA A 2 23.40 12.01 22.78
N LEU A 3 22.48 12.85 23.27
CA LEU A 3 21.32 12.41 24.06
C LEU A 3 20.04 12.28 23.22
N CYS A 4 20.05 12.73 21.97
CA CYS A 4 18.89 12.67 21.08
C CYS A 4 18.69 11.30 20.42
N SER A 5 19.72 10.45 20.31
CA SER A 5 19.60 9.14 19.64
C SER A 5 18.83 8.11 20.48
N SER A 6 18.99 8.14 21.80
CA SER A 6 18.40 7.16 22.71
C SER A 6 16.91 7.41 22.95
N ILE A 7 16.51 8.69 22.99
CA ILE A 7 15.11 9.10 23.13
C ILE A 7 14.38 8.83 21.82
N TRP A 8 15.01 9.11 20.68
CA TRP A 8 14.48 8.79 19.35
C TRP A 8 14.31 7.28 19.15
N SER A 9 15.30 6.47 19.52
CA SER A 9 15.20 5.00 19.46
C SER A 9 14.04 4.45 20.31
N LYS A 10 13.85 4.97 21.52
CA LYS A 10 12.74 4.55 22.39
C LYS A 10 11.39 5.04 21.85
N ALA A 11 11.32 6.25 21.32
CA ALA A 11 10.12 6.77 20.68
C ALA A 11 9.74 5.96 19.43
N CYS A 12 10.72 5.60 18.59
CA CYS A 12 10.53 4.71 17.43
C CYS A 12 10.11 3.28 17.82
N SER A 13 10.50 2.79 19.01
CA SER A 13 10.04 1.50 19.49
C SER A 13 8.62 1.53 20.10
N LEU A 14 8.23 2.69 20.67
CA LEU A 14 6.97 2.87 21.38
C LEU A 14 5.82 3.22 20.43
N PHE A 15 6.09 4.15 19.50
CA PHE A 15 5.27 4.27 18.31
C PHE A 15 5.57 3.06 17.47
N ASN A 16 4.68 2.08 17.50
CA ASN A 16 4.54 1.06 16.47
C ASN A 16 4.26 1.76 15.12
N LEU A 17 5.24 2.50 14.61
CA LEU A 17 5.52 2.67 13.19
C LEU A 17 5.80 1.24 12.70
N LYS A 18 4.73 0.46 12.65
CA LYS A 18 4.51 -0.51 11.60
C LYS A 18 4.38 0.33 10.33
N GLU A 19 5.48 0.99 9.96
CA GLU A 19 5.86 1.02 8.57
C GLU A 19 5.61 -0.41 8.12
N ASN A 20 4.69 -0.51 7.19
CA ASN A 20 4.54 -1.66 6.34
C ASN A 20 5.88 -1.75 5.61
N GLU A 21 6.92 -2.20 6.33
CA GLU A 21 8.11 -2.80 5.78
C GLU A 21 7.53 -3.91 4.93
N LEU A 22 7.39 -3.58 3.65
CA LEU A 22 7.35 -4.51 2.55
C LEU A 22 8.50 -5.47 2.82
N ARG A 23 8.23 -6.53 3.56
CA ARG A 23 9.15 -7.64 3.76
C ARG A 23 9.48 -8.10 2.35
N PRO A 24 10.71 -7.92 1.87
CA PRO A 24 11.03 -8.18 0.47
C PRO A 24 11.00 -9.67 0.13
N ASP A 25 10.69 -10.55 1.09
CA ASP A 25 10.92 -12.00 1.00
C ASP A 25 9.64 -12.85 1.09
N GLN A 26 8.44 -12.27 1.08
CA GLN A 26 7.24 -13.06 0.79
C GLN A 26 6.99 -13.04 -0.71
N ASP A 27 7.51 -14.07 -1.40
CA ASP A 27 7.16 -14.39 -2.78
C ASP A 27 5.68 -14.80 -2.86
N PHE A 28 4.79 -13.82 -2.74
CA PHE A 28 3.40 -14.00 -3.12
C PHE A 28 3.30 -14.08 -4.64
N SER A 29 2.47 -15.00 -5.13
CA SER A 29 2.14 -15.07 -6.55
C SER A 29 1.62 -13.72 -7.03
N GLU A 30 1.94 -13.34 -8.27
CA GLU A 30 1.56 -12.04 -8.80
C GLU A 30 0.02 -11.87 -8.84
N GLU A 31 -0.70 -12.97 -9.03
CA GLU A 31 -2.16 -13.04 -8.94
C GLU A 31 -2.65 -12.67 -7.53
N TYR A 32 -1.97 -13.15 -6.48
CA TYR A 32 -2.31 -12.82 -5.10
C TYR A 32 -2.11 -11.32 -4.83
N LEU A 33 -1.03 -10.73 -5.34
CA LEU A 33 -0.75 -9.30 -5.19
C LEU A 33 -1.82 -8.43 -5.89
N ILE A 34 -2.25 -8.82 -7.09
CA ILE A 34 -3.35 -8.14 -7.79
C ILE A 34 -4.65 -8.26 -7.01
N GLN A 35 -4.96 -9.46 -6.54
CA GLN A 35 -6.20 -9.69 -5.80
C GLN A 35 -6.23 -8.88 -4.51
N GLN A 36 -5.10 -8.81 -3.79
CA GLN A 36 -4.95 -7.98 -2.62
C GLN A 36 -5.13 -6.48 -2.94
N ALA A 37 -4.53 -5.98 -4.03
CA ALA A 37 -4.70 -4.59 -4.44
C ALA A 37 -6.14 -4.26 -4.86
N HIS A 38 -6.83 -5.22 -5.48
CA HIS A 38 -8.25 -5.11 -5.80
C HIS A 38 -9.12 -5.06 -4.54
N ASP A 39 -8.83 -5.92 -3.55
CA ASP A 39 -9.53 -5.90 -2.27
C ASP A 39 -9.29 -4.59 -1.50
N GLU A 40 -8.07 -4.06 -1.55
CA GLU A 40 -7.71 -2.75 -0.99
C GLU A 40 -8.51 -1.61 -1.65
N LEU A 41 -8.62 -1.62 -2.98
CA LEU A 41 -9.44 -0.67 -3.73
C LEU A 41 -10.90 -0.73 -3.27
N ARG A 42 -11.46 -1.94 -3.20
CA ARG A 42 -12.85 -2.14 -2.76
C ARG A 42 -13.07 -1.65 -1.33
N GLN A 43 -12.11 -1.88 -0.44
CA GLN A 43 -12.17 -1.36 0.93
C GLN A 43 -12.12 0.17 0.96
N ALA A 44 -11.31 0.81 0.13
CA ALA A 44 -11.27 2.27 0.02
C ALA A 44 -12.60 2.86 -0.49
N GLN A 45 -13.22 2.21 -1.47
CA GLN A 45 -14.55 2.57 -1.97
C GLN A 45 -15.63 2.41 -0.90
N ASN A 46 -15.59 1.29 -0.16
CA ASN A 46 -16.50 1.06 0.96
C ASN A 46 -16.32 2.12 2.06
N LEU A 47 -15.07 2.51 2.36
CA LEU A 47 -14.78 3.56 3.33
C LEU A 47 -15.43 4.88 2.92
N PHE A 48 -15.31 5.27 1.65
CA PHE A 48 -15.97 6.48 1.13
C PHE A 48 -17.49 6.38 1.18
N ALA A 49 -18.07 5.22 0.84
CA ALA A 49 -19.52 5.03 0.81
C ALA A 49 -20.19 5.10 2.18
N HIS A 50 -19.48 4.72 3.25
CA HIS A 50 -19.98 4.74 4.62
C HIS A 50 -19.41 5.91 5.44
N LEU A 51 -18.75 6.87 4.79
CA LEU A 51 -18.13 8.00 5.47
C LEU A 51 -19.21 8.98 5.94
N GLU A 52 -19.41 9.07 7.25
CA GLU A 52 -20.33 10.04 7.86
C GLU A 52 -19.65 11.39 8.11
N GLU A 53 -18.34 11.38 8.39
CA GLU A 53 -17.56 12.59 8.67
C GLU A 53 -17.14 13.32 7.39
N THR A 54 -17.73 14.50 7.17
CA THR A 54 -17.45 15.33 5.99
C THR A 54 -15.99 15.80 5.93
N ASP A 55 -15.33 15.95 7.07
CA ASP A 55 -13.93 16.40 7.16
C ASP A 55 -12.93 15.34 6.66
N MET A 56 -13.35 14.07 6.57
CA MET A 56 -12.50 12.96 6.15
C MET A 56 -12.65 12.63 4.65
N VAL A 57 -13.47 13.39 3.91
CA VAL A 57 -13.77 13.14 2.50
C VAL A 57 -12.50 13.17 1.64
N ASP A 58 -11.63 14.15 1.85
CA ASP A 58 -10.38 14.25 1.10
C ASP A 58 -9.44 13.07 1.35
N TYR A 59 -9.38 12.60 2.59
CA TYR A 59 -8.63 11.40 2.95
C TYR A 59 -9.18 10.15 2.23
N ALA A 60 -10.51 9.99 2.22
CA ALA A 60 -11.17 8.87 1.55
C ALA A 60 -10.92 8.91 0.03
N ILE A 61 -11.01 10.08 -0.60
CA ILE A 61 -10.69 10.27 -2.03
C ILE A 61 -9.22 9.95 -2.31
N TYR A 62 -8.31 10.43 -1.47
CA TYR A 62 -6.88 10.14 -1.62
C TYR A 62 -6.61 8.64 -1.53
N LYS A 63 -7.24 7.96 -0.58
CA LYS A 63 -7.09 6.51 -0.39
C LYS A 63 -7.57 5.71 -1.60
N ILE A 64 -8.72 6.07 -2.19
CA ILE A 64 -9.20 5.44 -3.42
C ILE A 64 -8.18 5.64 -4.56
N LYS A 65 -7.75 6.88 -4.80
CA LYS A 65 -6.79 7.19 -5.88
C LYS A 65 -5.45 6.48 -5.70
N ALA A 66 -4.98 6.33 -4.47
CA ALA A 66 -3.76 5.61 -4.16
C ALA A 66 -3.91 4.11 -4.50
N ALA A 67 -5.03 3.49 -4.07
CA ALA A 67 -5.31 2.08 -4.35
C ALA A 67 -5.51 1.81 -5.85
N GLU A 68 -6.19 2.70 -6.59
CA GLU A 68 -6.33 2.59 -8.05
C GLU A 68 -4.96 2.59 -8.74
N LYS A 69 -4.09 3.55 -8.39
CA LYS A 69 -2.75 3.62 -8.96
C LYS A 69 -1.90 2.40 -8.63
N HIS A 70 -2.05 1.86 -7.41
CA HIS A 70 -1.35 0.65 -7.00
C HIS A 70 -1.78 -0.56 -7.84
N TYR A 71 -3.09 -0.78 -7.98
CA TYR A 71 -3.65 -1.84 -8.81
C TYR A 71 -3.21 -1.74 -10.28
N ASP A 72 -3.31 -0.55 -10.87
CA ASP A 72 -2.88 -0.29 -12.25
C ASP A 72 -1.39 -0.55 -12.47
N TYR A 73 -0.55 -0.19 -11.49
CA TYR A 73 0.88 -0.45 -11.53
C TYR A 73 1.17 -1.96 -11.57
N LEU A 74 0.52 -2.74 -10.71
CA LEU A 74 0.70 -4.19 -10.67
C LEU A 74 0.28 -4.83 -12.01
N LEU A 75 -0.86 -4.44 -12.58
CA LEU A 75 -1.29 -4.92 -13.89
C LEU A 75 -0.28 -4.61 -14.99
N LYS A 76 0.29 -3.41 -15.00
CA LYS A 76 1.32 -3.03 -15.98
C LYS A 76 2.60 -3.86 -15.79
N ARG A 77 2.99 -4.11 -14.55
CA ARG A 77 4.18 -4.91 -14.20
C ARG A 77 4.06 -6.35 -14.71
N ILE A 78 2.91 -7.01 -14.53
CA ILE A 78 2.69 -8.37 -15.04
C ILE A 78 2.75 -8.39 -16.56
N LYS A 79 2.02 -7.48 -17.23
CA LYS A 79 2.04 -7.39 -18.70
C LYS A 79 3.44 -7.20 -19.27
N GLN A 80 4.28 -6.42 -18.59
CA GLN A 80 5.68 -6.24 -18.98
C GLN A 80 6.52 -7.51 -18.78
N LYS A 81 6.29 -8.24 -17.69
CA LYS A 81 6.96 -9.52 -17.43
C LYS A 81 6.59 -10.57 -18.50
N GLU A 82 5.30 -10.74 -18.78
CA GLU A 82 4.82 -11.65 -19.84
C GLU A 82 5.39 -11.27 -21.22
N GLY A 83 5.36 -9.98 -21.57
CA GLY A 83 5.90 -9.49 -22.83
C GLY A 83 7.42 -9.65 -22.98
N ASN A 84 8.16 -9.63 -21.88
CA ASN A 84 9.61 -9.87 -21.86
C ASN A 84 9.95 -11.37 -21.95
N THR A 85 9.16 -12.24 -21.32
CA THR A 85 9.34 -13.70 -21.38
C THR A 85 9.12 -14.26 -22.79
N LEU A 86 8.28 -13.62 -23.62
CA LEU A 86 8.03 -14.04 -25.02
C LEU A 86 9.06 -13.51 -26.03
N ARG A 87 10.00 -12.66 -25.61
CA ARG A 87 11.05 -12.07 -26.45
C ARG A 87 12.47 -12.58 -26.15
N GLY A 88 12.61 -13.46 -25.15
CA GLY A 88 13.86 -14.11 -24.75
C GLY A 88 14.09 -15.44 -25.44
#